data_AF-A0A921KNZ9-F1
#
_entry.id   AF-A0A921KNZ9-F1
#
_cell.length_a   1.000
_cell.length_b   1.000
_cell.length_c   1.000
_cell.angle_alpha   90.00
_cell.angle_beta   90.00
_cell.angle_gamma   90.00
#
_symmetry.space_group_name_H-M   'P 1'
#
loop_
_entity.id
_entity.type
_entity.pdbx_description
1 polymer ?
#
loop_
_entity_poly.entity_id
_entity_poly.type
_entity_poly.pdbx_seq_one_letter_code
_entity_poly.pdbx_strand_id
1 'polypeptide(L)'
;MMASGQTQPVAVQRLTADRVFSALGTSAAGLTQADAEVRQARQGKNLIQAERKKSPVLAFLSNFTHLMACLLWAAGIIAFVAGLPELGVAVWMVNLINGCFSFWQEYRAGKATDALKKMLPSYATVIRDGQEQKILAEDLVPGDVMVLAEGDKISADARVVRASDLQVNQSTLTGESNPVRKTADAVLEEDLTQAETPNLVFAGTSVSGGNGRVVVTRIGMDTEFGKIAHLTQNMEEAESPLQLQLNRTTKQITVFAACMGVGFFALDQLFVGSEFAAAFIFSLGMVVAFIPEGLLPTVTLSLAMAVQRMSKRNALVKKLNSVETLGSCSVICTDKTGTLTQNEMTVNRLWAVTAEYEVTGVGYGPEGEVRVAGHRIQAAYDDDLRLLVAGGALCSNARLLPPEEEGGRYTVLGDPTEACLLVAAQKAGVDPAEQERAWPRVRELPFESRRKRMTTIHQLPEPLDGARRVAFVKGAPNEILRLSTRCRAHE
;
A
#
# COMPACT_ATOMS: atom_id res chain seq x y z
N MET A 1 9.14 -34.45 32.86
CA MET A 1 10.57 -34.26 32.46
C MET A 1 10.61 -34.28 30.95
N MET A 2 10.87 -33.22 30.18
CA MET A 2 11.29 -31.85 30.44
C MET A 2 10.39 -30.94 29.58
N ALA A 3 9.84 -29.89 30.19
CA ALA A 3 9.12 -28.85 29.44
C ALA A 3 10.14 -28.04 28.63
N SER A 4 9.93 -27.97 27.31
CA SER A 4 10.64 -27.05 26.43
C SER A 4 10.36 -25.62 26.91
N GLY A 5 11.39 -24.98 27.46
CA GLY A 5 11.32 -23.59 27.87
C GLY A 5 11.04 -22.70 26.67
N GLN A 6 9.79 -22.29 26.51
CA GLN A 6 9.44 -21.11 25.74
C GLN A 6 10.05 -19.92 26.48
N THR A 7 11.24 -19.48 26.04
CA THR A 7 11.80 -18.19 26.41
C THR A 7 10.74 -17.12 26.11
N GLN A 8 10.21 -16.48 27.15
CA GLN A 8 9.42 -15.26 26.99
C GLN A 8 10.19 -14.30 26.07
N PRO A 9 9.53 -13.67 25.08
CA PRO A 9 10.21 -12.71 24.25
C PRO A 9 10.75 -11.60 25.14
N VAL A 10 12.08 -11.47 25.19
CA VAL A 10 12.74 -10.39 25.91
C VAL A 10 12.15 -9.10 25.38
N ALA A 11 11.56 -8.28 26.27
CA ALA A 11 11.01 -6.98 25.90
C ALA A 11 12.16 -6.03 25.52
N VAL A 12 12.68 -6.16 24.30
CA VAL A 12 13.83 -5.43 23.78
C VAL A 12 13.64 -3.91 23.82
N GLN A 13 12.39 -3.44 23.81
CA GLN A 13 12.03 -2.04 24.01
C GLN A 13 12.37 -1.51 25.41
N ARG A 14 12.40 -2.38 26.44
CA ARG A 14 12.73 -2.02 27.82
C ARG A 14 14.24 -2.04 28.11
N LEU A 15 15.05 -2.52 27.16
CA LEU A 15 16.50 -2.61 27.33
C LEU A 15 17.19 -1.33 26.88
N THR A 16 18.28 -0.98 27.57
CA THR A 16 19.25 0.01 27.11
C THR A 16 19.95 -0.48 25.85
N ALA A 17 20.41 0.45 25.00
CA ALA A 17 21.02 0.13 23.71
C ALA A 17 22.14 -0.94 23.81
N ASP A 18 23.00 -0.85 24.82
CA ASP A 18 24.08 -1.83 25.03
C ASP A 18 23.58 -3.24 25.32
N ARG A 19 22.49 -3.37 26.09
CA ARG A 19 21.89 -4.66 26.44
C ARG A 19 21.12 -5.28 25.28
N VAL A 20 20.64 -4.47 24.32
CA VAL A 20 19.99 -4.96 23.11
C VAL A 20 20.95 -5.83 22.29
N PHE A 21 22.22 -5.42 22.18
CA PHE A 21 23.23 -6.20 21.47
C PHE A 21 23.40 -7.60 22.06
N SER A 22 23.57 -7.69 23.39
CA SER A 22 23.69 -8.98 24.08
C SER A 22 22.41 -9.81 23.98
N ALA A 23 21.23 -9.19 24.10
CA ALA A 23 19.95 -9.88 24.04
C ALA A 23 19.67 -10.50 22.65
N LEU A 24 20.14 -9.86 21.57
CA LEU A 24 19.96 -10.34 20.19
C LEU A 24 21.20 -11.07 19.64
N GLY A 25 22.20 -11.31 20.49
CA GLY A 25 23.44 -11.98 20.15
C GLY A 25 24.21 -11.28 19.01
N THR A 26 24.25 -9.96 19.01
CA THR A 26 24.96 -9.14 18.00
C THR A 26 25.86 -8.12 18.70
N SER A 27 26.48 -7.22 17.94
CA SER A 27 27.39 -6.20 18.45
C SER A 27 27.20 -4.87 17.74
N ALA A 28 27.82 -3.79 18.27
CA ALA A 28 27.83 -2.50 17.58
C ALA A 28 28.59 -2.54 16.23
N ALA A 29 29.46 -3.54 16.03
CA ALA A 29 30.15 -3.81 14.77
C ALA A 29 29.35 -4.75 13.84
N GLY A 30 28.10 -5.07 14.19
CA GLY A 30 27.26 -5.96 13.40
C GLY A 30 27.52 -7.45 13.63
N LEU A 31 26.90 -8.27 12.79
CA LEU A 31 27.13 -9.72 12.71
C LEU A 31 28.32 -10.02 11.81
N THR A 32 28.92 -11.20 11.97
CA THR A 32 29.82 -11.73 10.95
C THR A 32 29.03 -12.28 9.78
N GLN A 33 29.61 -12.30 8.57
CA GLN A 33 28.95 -12.90 7.41
C GLN A 33 28.61 -14.39 7.66
N ALA A 34 29.48 -15.13 8.33
CA ALA A 34 29.24 -16.53 8.68
C ALA A 34 28.05 -16.70 9.65
N ASP A 35 27.93 -15.84 10.66
CA ASP A 35 26.79 -15.87 11.59
C ASP A 35 25.48 -15.52 10.88
N ALA A 36 25.52 -14.56 9.96
CA ALA A 36 24.35 -14.17 9.18
C ALA A 36 23.84 -15.34 8.32
N GLU A 37 24.74 -16.07 7.64
CA GLU A 37 24.39 -17.25 6.84
C GLU A 37 23.82 -18.39 7.71
N VAL A 38 24.39 -18.64 8.88
CA VAL A 38 23.87 -19.64 9.83
C VAL A 38 22.45 -19.27 10.32
N ARG A 39 22.20 -17.99 10.60
CA ARG A 39 20.86 -17.51 10.98
C ARG A 39 19.88 -17.61 9.82
N GLN A 40 20.31 -17.23 8.62
CA GLN A 40 19.48 -17.30 7.42
C GLN A 40 19.08 -18.74 7.09
N ALA A 41 19.98 -19.70 7.26
CA ALA A 41 19.67 -21.13 7.09
C ALA A 41 18.64 -21.65 8.13
N ARG A 42 18.60 -21.07 9.33
CA ARG A 42 17.66 -21.47 10.40
C ARG A 42 16.30 -20.77 10.32
N GLN A 43 16.29 -19.49 9.97
CA GLN A 43 15.09 -18.64 10.04
C GLN A 43 14.48 -18.34 8.66
N GLY A 44 15.21 -18.60 7.58
CA GLY A 44 14.79 -18.32 6.23
C GLY A 44 15.06 -16.88 5.80
N LYS A 45 14.58 -16.54 4.60
CA LYS A 45 14.72 -15.20 4.01
C LYS A 45 13.68 -14.24 4.57
N ASN A 46 14.01 -12.94 4.58
CA ASN A 46 13.09 -11.85 4.86
C ASN A 46 12.12 -11.63 3.68
N LEU A 47 11.17 -12.55 3.52
CA LEU A 47 10.18 -12.52 2.45
C LEU A 47 8.77 -12.64 3.03
N ILE A 48 7.86 -11.84 2.47
CA ILE A 48 6.43 -12.07 2.63
C ILE A 48 6.09 -13.30 1.79
N GLN A 49 5.62 -14.36 2.45
CA GLN A 49 5.27 -15.59 1.76
C GLN A 49 4.09 -15.28 0.83
N ALA A 50 4.26 -15.59 -0.46
CA ALA A 50 3.14 -15.58 -1.40
C ALA A 50 2.39 -16.92 -1.25
N GLU A 51 1.07 -16.89 -1.31
CA GLU A 51 0.28 -18.12 -1.36
C GLU A 51 0.78 -19.04 -2.48
N ARG A 52 0.85 -20.33 -2.19
CA ARG A 52 1.19 -21.35 -3.18
C ARG A 52 0.09 -21.35 -4.25
N LYS A 53 0.44 -20.88 -5.46
CA LYS A 53 -0.42 -21.06 -6.63
C LYS A 53 -0.76 -22.55 -6.76
N LYS A 54 -2.04 -22.86 -7.03
CA LYS A 54 -2.44 -24.22 -7.40
C LYS A 54 -1.55 -24.69 -8.55
N SER A 55 -1.07 -25.94 -8.48
CA SER A 55 -0.25 -26.50 -9.55
C SER A 55 -1.02 -26.43 -10.87
N PRO A 56 -0.40 -25.97 -11.98
CA PRO A 56 -1.08 -25.87 -13.28
C PRO A 56 -1.63 -27.22 -13.75
N VAL A 57 -1.01 -28.33 -13.34
CA VAL A 57 -1.50 -29.68 -13.63
C VAL A 57 -2.75 -30.02 -12.83
N LEU A 58 -2.80 -29.63 -11.54
CA LEU A 58 -4.00 -29.80 -10.72
C LEU A 58 -5.15 -28.91 -11.19
N ALA A 59 -4.86 -27.69 -11.64
CA ALA A 59 -5.84 -26.80 -12.24
C ALA A 59 -6.35 -27.34 -13.59
N PHE A 60 -5.49 -27.96 -14.40
CA PHE A 60 -5.93 -28.65 -15.61
C PHE A 60 -6.83 -29.85 -15.28
N LEU A 61 -6.42 -30.72 -14.36
CA LEU A 61 -7.17 -31.91 -13.97
C LEU A 61 -8.53 -31.57 -13.33
N SER A 62 -8.64 -30.47 -12.58
CA SER A 62 -9.91 -30.09 -11.97
C SER A 62 -11.03 -29.85 -12.99
N ASN A 63 -10.68 -29.36 -14.20
CA ASN A 63 -11.64 -29.15 -15.28
C ASN A 63 -12.35 -30.45 -15.74
N PHE A 64 -11.76 -31.63 -15.47
CA PHE A 64 -12.35 -32.95 -15.82
C PHE A 64 -13.09 -33.63 -14.67
N THR A 65 -13.18 -32.99 -13.50
CA THR A 65 -13.76 -33.58 -12.27
C THR A 65 -15.09 -32.96 -11.85
N HIS A 66 -15.59 -31.97 -12.59
CA HIS A 66 -16.90 -31.40 -12.33
C HIS A 66 -18.01 -32.41 -12.64
N LEU A 67 -19.16 -32.28 -11.97
CA LEU A 67 -20.29 -33.21 -12.03
C LEU A 67 -20.66 -33.61 -13.48
N MET A 68 -20.67 -32.65 -14.41
CA MET A 68 -20.98 -32.92 -15.82
C MET A 68 -19.88 -33.74 -16.51
N ALA A 69 -18.60 -33.40 -16.30
CA ALA A 69 -17.49 -34.18 -16.85
C ALA A 69 -17.56 -35.63 -16.34
N CYS A 70 -17.90 -35.85 -15.07
CA CYS A 70 -18.15 -37.18 -14.51
C CYS A 70 -19.32 -37.92 -15.18
N LEU A 71 -20.44 -37.23 -15.44
CA LEU A 71 -21.59 -37.82 -16.15
C LEU A 71 -21.24 -38.20 -17.60
N LEU A 72 -20.48 -37.36 -18.31
CA LEU A 72 -20.01 -37.65 -19.67
C LEU A 72 -19.00 -38.80 -19.71
N TRP A 73 -18.11 -38.89 -18.70
CA TRP A 73 -17.25 -40.06 -18.53
C TRP A 73 -18.07 -41.34 -18.38
N ALA A 74 -19.07 -41.33 -17.49
CA ALA A 74 -19.95 -42.46 -17.25
C ALA A 74 -20.75 -42.86 -18.50
N ALA A 75 -21.30 -41.90 -19.26
CA ALA A 75 -22.00 -42.20 -20.50
C ALA A 75 -21.12 -42.82 -21.57
N GLY A 76 -19.88 -42.34 -21.73
CA GLY A 76 -18.96 -42.96 -22.68
C GLY A 76 -18.65 -44.41 -22.28
N ILE A 77 -18.46 -44.69 -20.98
CA ILE A 77 -18.30 -46.07 -20.48
C ILE A 77 -19.53 -46.92 -20.83
N ILE A 78 -20.73 -46.43 -20.55
CA ILE A 78 -21.99 -47.15 -20.83
C ILE A 78 -22.14 -47.42 -22.34
N ALA A 79 -21.78 -46.46 -23.19
CA ALA A 79 -21.82 -46.62 -24.64
C ALA A 79 -20.85 -47.70 -25.14
N PHE A 80 -19.64 -47.77 -24.58
CA PHE A 80 -18.69 -48.84 -24.90
C PHE A 80 -19.21 -50.22 -24.46
N VAL A 81 -19.76 -50.31 -23.26
CA VAL A 81 -20.35 -51.57 -22.73
C VAL A 81 -21.52 -52.04 -23.58
N ALA A 82 -22.26 -51.11 -24.18
CA ALA A 82 -23.41 -51.37 -25.04
C ALA A 82 -23.08 -51.70 -26.50
N GLY A 83 -21.79 -51.81 -26.85
CA GLY A 83 -21.40 -52.08 -28.24
C GLY A 83 -21.60 -50.90 -29.20
N LEU A 84 -21.68 -49.66 -28.67
CA LEU A 84 -21.77 -48.41 -29.43
C LEU A 84 -20.46 -47.60 -29.29
N PRO A 85 -19.30 -48.12 -29.77
CA PRO A 85 -18.01 -47.49 -29.53
C PRO A 85 -17.89 -46.12 -30.21
N GLU A 86 -18.50 -45.92 -31.37
CA GLU A 86 -18.53 -44.63 -32.07
C GLU A 86 -19.14 -43.52 -31.21
N LEU A 87 -20.21 -43.87 -30.49
CA LEU A 87 -20.95 -42.97 -29.61
C LEU A 87 -20.18 -42.68 -28.32
N GLY A 88 -19.52 -43.69 -27.74
CA GLY A 88 -18.64 -43.53 -26.59
C GLY A 88 -17.43 -42.64 -26.85
N VAL A 89 -16.77 -42.83 -28.01
CA VAL A 89 -15.64 -41.99 -28.45
C VAL A 89 -16.10 -40.54 -28.65
N ALA A 90 -17.26 -40.32 -29.29
CA ALA A 90 -17.79 -38.98 -29.52
C ALA A 90 -18.03 -38.22 -28.20
N VAL A 91 -18.67 -38.86 -27.21
CA VAL A 91 -18.97 -38.26 -25.90
C VAL A 91 -17.68 -37.87 -25.15
N TRP A 92 -16.67 -38.76 -25.13
CA TRP A 92 -15.40 -38.46 -24.49
C TRP A 92 -14.60 -37.36 -25.22
N MET A 93 -14.66 -37.32 -26.55
CA MET A 93 -14.00 -36.27 -27.33
C MET A 93 -14.58 -34.88 -27.01
N VAL A 94 -15.91 -34.78 -26.89
CA VAL A 94 -16.59 -33.54 -26.48
C VAL A 94 -16.12 -33.10 -25.09
N ASN A 95 -16.06 -34.03 -24.12
CA ASN A 95 -15.58 -33.74 -22.78
C ASN A 95 -14.12 -33.26 -22.77
N LEU A 96 -13.26 -33.88 -23.59
CA LEU A 96 -11.85 -33.52 -23.72
C LEU A 96 -11.67 -32.11 -24.31
N ILE A 97 -12.40 -31.81 -25.39
CA ILE A 97 -12.37 -30.49 -26.04
C ILE A 97 -12.83 -29.42 -25.05
N ASN A 98 -13.92 -29.65 -24.32
CA ASN A 98 -14.47 -28.69 -23.38
C ASN A 98 -13.51 -28.41 -22.20
N GLY A 99 -12.90 -29.45 -21.62
CA GLY A 99 -11.92 -29.30 -20.55
C GLY A 99 -10.65 -28.55 -20.99
N CYS A 100 -10.13 -28.88 -22.18
CA CYS A 100 -8.99 -28.17 -22.77
C CYS A 100 -9.29 -26.69 -23.05
N PHE A 101 -10.47 -26.40 -23.59
CA PHE A 101 -10.90 -25.04 -23.89
C PHE A 101 -11.08 -24.21 -22.61
N SER A 102 -11.68 -24.81 -21.57
CA SER A 102 -11.87 -24.19 -20.25
C SER A 102 -10.53 -23.84 -19.60
N PHE A 103 -9.58 -24.79 -19.55
CA PHE A 103 -8.24 -24.52 -19.01
C PHE A 103 -7.49 -23.44 -19.81
N TRP A 104 -7.59 -23.45 -21.13
CA TRP A 104 -6.92 -22.46 -21.97
C TRP A 104 -7.46 -21.04 -21.74
N GLN A 105 -8.78 -20.89 -21.58
CA GLN A 105 -9.41 -19.61 -21.24
C GLN A 105 -8.92 -19.09 -19.88
N GLU A 106 -8.89 -19.95 -18.87
CA GLU A 106 -8.49 -19.59 -17.51
C GLU A 106 -6.99 -19.22 -17.43
N TYR A 107 -6.13 -19.98 -18.10
CA TYR A 107 -4.69 -19.73 -18.14
C TYR A 107 -4.33 -18.41 -18.85
N ARG A 108 -5.06 -18.06 -19.92
CA ARG A 108 -4.83 -16.82 -20.67
C ARG A 108 -5.25 -15.57 -19.88
N ALA A 109 -6.29 -15.67 -19.06
CA ALA A 109 -6.74 -14.57 -18.19
C ALA A 109 -5.73 -14.26 -17.07
N GLY A 110 -5.07 -15.27 -16.49
CA GLY A 110 -4.10 -15.10 -15.39
C GLY A 110 -2.74 -14.52 -15.80
N LYS A 111 -2.31 -14.68 -17.06
CA LYS A 111 -0.96 -14.26 -17.51
C LYS A 111 -0.75 -12.74 -17.57
N ALA A 112 -1.82 -11.97 -17.78
CA ALA A 112 -1.74 -10.51 -17.87
C ALA A 112 -1.37 -9.84 -16.54
N THR A 113 -1.73 -10.48 -15.41
CA THR A 113 -1.51 -9.97 -14.05
C THR A 113 -0.15 -10.34 -13.47
N ASP A 114 0.47 -11.43 -13.96
CA ASP A 114 1.75 -11.94 -13.45
C ASP A 114 2.98 -11.18 -13.97
N ALA A 115 2.89 -10.55 -15.14
CA ALA A 115 4.01 -9.82 -15.75
C ALA A 115 4.42 -8.55 -14.99
N LEU A 116 3.49 -7.95 -14.23
CA LEU A 116 3.72 -6.72 -13.48
C LEU A 116 4.45 -6.91 -12.14
N LYS A 117 4.49 -8.13 -11.58
CA LYS A 117 5.02 -8.39 -10.22
C LYS A 117 6.54 -8.54 -10.11
N LYS A 118 7.29 -8.59 -11.23
CA LYS A 118 8.70 -9.01 -11.25
C LYS A 118 9.76 -7.89 -11.25
N MET A 119 9.38 -6.62 -11.11
CA MET A 119 10.25 -5.53 -11.59
C MET A 119 11.17 -4.81 -10.61
N LEU A 120 11.20 -5.04 -9.29
CA LEU A 120 12.11 -4.25 -8.42
C LEU A 120 12.65 -5.02 -7.21
N PRO A 121 13.95 -5.41 -7.19
CA PRO A 121 14.61 -5.85 -5.96
C PRO A 121 14.83 -4.67 -5.01
N SER A 122 14.56 -4.89 -3.72
CA SER A 122 14.80 -3.93 -2.63
C SER A 122 16.13 -4.23 -1.93
N TYR A 123 16.87 -3.19 -1.55
CA TYR A 123 18.16 -3.30 -0.87
C TYR A 123 18.09 -2.66 0.52
N ALA A 124 18.93 -3.13 1.44
CA ALA A 124 19.14 -2.56 2.77
C ALA A 124 20.64 -2.39 3.06
N THR A 125 20.98 -1.34 3.81
CA THR A 125 22.36 -1.10 4.28
C THR A 125 22.50 -1.67 5.69
N VAL A 126 23.47 -2.56 5.89
CA VAL A 126 23.75 -3.22 7.17
C VAL A 126 25.22 -3.06 7.57
N ILE A 127 25.52 -3.22 8.85
CA ILE A 127 26.88 -3.40 9.33
C ILE A 127 27.10 -4.91 9.49
N ARG A 128 28.04 -5.46 8.73
CA ARG A 128 28.54 -6.84 8.89
C ARG A 128 30.06 -6.83 8.83
N ASP A 129 30.70 -7.68 9.64
CA ASP A 129 32.16 -7.73 9.80
C ASP A 129 32.79 -6.35 10.11
N GLY A 130 32.06 -5.49 10.84
CA GLY A 130 32.48 -4.14 11.19
C GLY A 130 32.40 -3.10 10.07
N GLN A 131 31.91 -3.45 8.88
CA GLN A 131 31.82 -2.55 7.72
C GLN A 131 30.37 -2.38 7.27
N GLU A 132 30.06 -1.20 6.71
CA GLU A 132 28.76 -0.95 6.09
C GLU A 132 28.71 -1.61 4.71
N GLN A 133 27.68 -2.44 4.49
CA GLN A 133 27.49 -3.26 3.30
C GLN A 133 26.05 -3.11 2.81
N LYS A 134 25.85 -3.07 1.50
CA LYS A 134 24.51 -3.07 0.89
C LYS A 134 24.15 -4.50 0.50
N ILE A 135 23.11 -5.04 1.12
CA ILE A 135 22.60 -6.40 0.88
C ILE A 135 21.18 -6.34 0.31
N LEU A 136 20.72 -7.44 -0.27
CA LEU A 136 19.31 -7.55 -0.63
C LEU A 136 18.47 -7.57 0.65
N ALA A 137 17.33 -6.89 0.63
CA ALA A 137 16.43 -6.83 1.78
C ALA A 137 15.95 -8.22 2.21
N GLU A 138 15.87 -9.19 1.28
CA GLU A 138 15.52 -10.59 1.55
C GLU A 138 16.58 -11.37 2.34
N ASP A 139 17.82 -10.87 2.39
CA ASP A 139 18.94 -11.50 3.08
C ASP A 139 19.17 -10.96 4.50
N LEU A 140 18.26 -10.10 4.99
CA LEU A 140 18.25 -9.63 6.37
C LEU A 140 17.89 -10.76 7.34
N VAL A 141 18.58 -10.79 8.47
CA VAL A 141 18.32 -11.72 9.58
C VAL A 141 18.22 -10.97 10.93
N PRO A 142 17.42 -11.48 11.89
CA PRO A 142 17.43 -11.00 13.27
C PRO A 142 18.83 -10.91 13.87
N GLY A 143 19.14 -9.74 14.43
CA GLY A 143 20.46 -9.37 14.93
C GLY A 143 21.32 -8.57 13.94
N ASP A 144 20.95 -8.46 12.66
CA ASP A 144 21.61 -7.52 11.75
C ASP A 144 21.49 -6.09 12.28
N VAL A 145 22.55 -5.30 12.13
CA VAL A 145 22.53 -3.87 12.47
C VAL A 145 22.29 -3.11 11.17
N MET A 146 21.06 -2.63 10.96
CA MET A 146 20.73 -1.79 9.81
C MET A 146 21.13 -0.34 10.08
N VAL A 147 21.65 0.30 9.03
CA VAL A 147 21.90 1.75 9.00
C VAL A 147 20.74 2.41 8.27
N LEU A 148 20.14 3.40 8.91
CA LEU A 148 18.99 4.13 8.40
C LEU A 148 19.40 5.58 8.14
N ALA A 149 19.17 6.05 6.92
CA ALA A 149 19.29 7.43 6.51
C ALA A 149 17.97 7.97 5.96
N GLU A 150 17.86 9.29 5.87
CA GLU A 150 16.71 9.96 5.28
C GLU A 150 16.38 9.42 3.87
N GLY A 151 15.11 9.11 3.63
CA GLY A 151 14.61 8.53 2.39
C GLY A 151 14.63 7.00 2.34
N ASP A 152 15.32 6.32 3.27
CA ASP A 152 15.39 4.85 3.27
C ASP A 152 14.05 4.20 3.62
N LYS A 153 13.77 3.06 2.98
CA LYS A 153 12.69 2.16 3.38
C LYS A 153 13.18 1.18 4.45
N ILE A 154 12.42 1.06 5.52
CA ILE A 154 12.69 0.14 6.61
C ILE A 154 12.22 -1.25 6.18
N SER A 155 13.16 -2.18 6.08
CA SER A 155 12.94 -3.49 5.45
C SER A 155 12.64 -4.63 6.45
N ALA A 156 12.74 -4.38 7.75
CA ALA A 156 12.48 -5.34 8.83
C ALA A 156 12.07 -4.60 10.12
N ASP A 157 11.42 -5.29 11.06
CA ASP A 157 11.11 -4.71 12.38
C ASP A 157 12.37 -4.69 13.22
N ALA A 158 12.71 -3.54 13.80
CA ALA A 158 13.99 -3.34 14.46
C ALA A 158 13.90 -2.42 15.69
N ARG A 159 14.89 -2.58 16.58
CA ARG A 159 15.07 -1.80 17.80
C ARG A 159 16.14 -0.73 17.58
N VAL A 160 15.82 0.54 17.84
CA VAL A 160 16.72 1.68 17.63
C VAL A 160 17.84 1.72 18.68
N VAL A 161 19.09 1.53 18.29
CA VAL A 161 20.24 1.59 19.22
C VAL A 161 21.00 2.91 19.14
N ARG A 162 20.81 3.67 18.07
CA ARG A 162 21.33 5.04 17.91
C ARG A 162 20.38 5.85 17.06
N ALA A 163 20.12 7.10 17.46
CA ALA A 163 19.28 8.03 16.69
C ALA A 163 19.89 9.43 16.74
N SER A 164 19.97 10.08 15.58
CA SER A 164 20.31 11.49 15.42
C SER A 164 19.14 12.16 14.69
N ASP A 165 18.24 12.75 15.48
CA ASP A 165 16.97 13.34 15.00
C ASP A 165 16.16 12.41 14.07
N LEU A 166 16.21 11.10 14.32
CA LEU A 166 15.56 10.09 13.50
C LEU A 166 14.04 10.27 13.53
N GLN A 167 13.43 10.41 12.36
CA GLN A 167 11.99 10.51 12.15
C GLN A 167 11.54 9.48 11.14
N VAL A 168 10.43 8.79 11.41
CA VAL A 168 9.90 7.71 10.56
C VAL A 168 8.45 8.00 10.22
N ASN A 169 8.10 7.85 8.94
CA ASN A 169 6.72 7.87 8.45
C ASN A 169 6.15 6.45 8.58
N GLN A 170 5.19 6.30 9.51
CA GLN A 170 4.54 5.03 9.82
C GLN A 170 3.14 4.91 9.19
N SER A 171 2.84 5.67 8.11
CA SER A 171 1.53 5.69 7.45
C SER A 171 1.09 4.31 6.95
N THR A 172 2.03 3.45 6.55
CA THR A 172 1.72 2.07 6.12
C THR A 172 1.10 1.20 7.22
N LEU A 173 1.38 1.51 8.49
CA LEU A 173 0.86 0.76 9.65
C LEU A 173 -0.27 1.50 10.36
N THR A 174 -0.24 2.84 10.37
CA THR A 174 -1.13 3.68 11.19
C THR A 174 -2.14 4.48 10.38
N GLY A 175 -1.94 4.63 9.07
CA GLY A 175 -2.74 5.52 8.21
C GLY A 175 -2.41 7.02 8.36
N GLU A 176 -1.51 7.40 9.27
CA GLU A 176 -1.13 8.78 9.51
C GLU A 176 0.27 9.10 8.94
N SER A 177 0.39 10.18 8.18
CA SER A 177 1.63 10.56 7.48
C SER A 177 2.55 11.49 8.26
N ASN A 178 2.15 11.90 9.47
CA ASN A 178 2.96 12.75 10.32
C ASN A 178 4.23 11.98 10.75
N PRO A 179 5.43 12.49 10.49
CA PRO A 179 6.66 11.84 10.93
C PRO A 179 6.71 11.68 12.45
N VAL A 180 7.03 10.47 12.90
CA VAL A 180 7.16 10.16 14.34
C VAL A 180 8.63 10.10 14.70
N ARG A 181 9.04 10.88 15.71
CA ARG A 181 10.41 10.88 16.25
C ARG A 181 10.72 9.56 16.93
N LYS A 182 11.94 9.07 16.71
CA LYS A 182 12.44 7.82 17.28
C LYS A 182 13.65 8.06 18.18
N THR A 183 13.76 7.28 19.24
CA THR A 183 14.83 7.42 20.26
C THR A 183 15.54 6.09 20.52
N ALA A 184 16.77 6.13 21.03
CA ALA A 184 17.51 4.93 21.41
C ALA A 184 17.23 4.46 22.85
N ASP A 185 16.63 5.33 23.68
CA ASP A 185 16.44 5.10 25.11
C ASP A 185 15.51 3.92 25.40
N ALA A 186 15.70 3.32 26.58
CA ALA A 186 14.79 2.29 27.08
C ALA A 186 13.42 2.91 27.38
N VAL A 187 12.35 2.25 26.93
CA VAL A 187 10.97 2.68 27.16
C VAL A 187 10.38 1.79 28.24
N LEU A 188 10.01 2.40 29.37
CA LEU A 188 9.45 1.70 30.55
C LEU A 188 7.94 1.88 30.69
N GLU A 189 7.34 2.74 29.87
CA GLU A 189 5.90 2.99 29.84
C GLU A 189 5.14 1.75 29.36
N GLU A 190 4.00 1.45 29.97
CA GLU A 190 3.26 0.20 29.73
C GLU A 190 2.04 0.38 28.82
N ASP A 191 1.52 1.61 28.69
CA ASP A 191 0.28 1.91 27.94
C ASP A 191 0.50 2.27 26.46
N LEU A 192 1.71 2.00 25.93
CA LEU A 192 2.03 2.27 24.53
C LEU A 192 1.78 1.04 23.66
N THR A 193 1.11 1.23 22.53
CA THR A 193 1.09 0.23 21.46
C THR A 193 2.49 0.06 20.86
N GLN A 194 2.71 -1.03 20.11
CA GLN A 194 4.00 -1.22 19.43
C GLN A 194 4.33 -0.04 18.49
N ALA A 195 3.35 0.44 17.71
CA ALA A 195 3.54 1.54 16.77
C ALA A 195 3.87 2.89 17.44
N GLU A 196 3.37 3.11 18.66
CA GLU A 196 3.64 4.29 19.49
C GLU A 196 4.97 4.21 20.23
N THR A 197 5.54 3.01 20.39
CA THR A 197 6.82 2.82 21.08
C THR A 197 7.94 3.54 20.31
N PRO A 198 8.57 4.58 20.88
CA PRO A 198 9.46 5.49 20.14
C PRO A 198 10.80 4.85 19.76
N ASN A 199 11.11 3.71 20.33
CA ASN A 199 12.41 3.07 20.17
C ASN A 199 12.36 1.82 19.27
N LEU A 200 11.21 1.61 18.60
CA LEU A 200 10.96 0.58 17.59
C LEU A 200 10.70 1.21 16.22
N VAL A 201 11.14 0.51 15.18
CA VAL A 201 10.84 0.80 13.77
C VAL A 201 10.33 -0.46 13.08
N PHE A 202 9.56 -0.30 12.01
CA PHE A 202 8.77 -1.39 11.45
C PHE A 202 8.99 -1.56 9.95
N ALA A 203 8.91 -2.80 9.47
CA ALA A 203 8.97 -3.12 8.06
C ALA A 203 7.87 -2.38 7.27
N GLY A 204 8.19 -1.92 6.06
CA GLY A 204 7.25 -1.22 5.17
C GLY A 204 7.11 0.29 5.44
N THR A 205 7.70 0.80 6.53
CA THR A 205 7.77 2.25 6.81
C THR A 205 8.98 2.92 6.16
N SER A 206 9.08 4.25 6.21
CA SER A 206 10.23 4.99 5.64
C SER A 206 10.79 6.04 6.59
N VAL A 207 12.09 6.31 6.47
CA VAL A 207 12.76 7.38 7.23
C VAL A 207 12.44 8.72 6.59
N SER A 208 11.81 9.61 7.35
CA SER A 208 11.43 10.95 6.90
C SER A 208 12.52 11.99 7.13
N GLY A 209 13.42 11.76 8.09
CA GLY A 209 14.48 12.69 8.44
C GLY A 209 15.45 12.11 9.45
N GLY A 210 16.66 12.67 9.48
CA GLY A 210 17.73 12.25 10.39
C GLY A 210 18.35 10.91 10.01
N ASN A 211 19.09 10.31 10.94
CA ASN A 211 19.73 9.02 10.75
C ASN A 211 19.76 8.20 12.03
N GLY A 212 19.97 6.89 11.89
CA GLY A 212 20.07 6.00 13.04
C GLY A 212 20.66 4.64 12.72
N ARG A 213 20.91 3.88 13.79
CA ARG A 213 21.26 2.47 13.70
C ARG A 213 20.22 1.67 14.47
N VAL A 214 19.78 0.58 13.87
CA VAL A 214 18.73 -0.27 14.43
C VAL A 214 19.16 -1.73 14.36
N VAL A 215 18.77 -2.53 15.34
CA VAL A 215 19.04 -3.97 15.37
C VAL A 215 17.78 -4.72 14.99
N VAL A 216 17.86 -5.55 13.95
CA VAL A 216 16.71 -6.33 13.45
C VAL A 216 16.21 -7.29 14.53
N THR A 217 14.91 -7.28 14.76
CA THR A 217 14.24 -8.12 15.74
C THR A 217 13.36 -9.18 15.08
N ARG A 218 12.67 -8.84 13.99
CA ARG A 218 11.79 -9.74 13.24
C ARG A 218 11.92 -9.49 11.74
N ILE A 219 11.74 -10.54 10.96
CA ILE A 219 11.81 -10.53 9.49
C ILE A 219 10.60 -11.25 8.88
N GLY A 220 10.31 -10.97 7.62
CA GLY A 220 9.29 -11.67 6.83
C GLY A 220 7.91 -11.62 7.49
N MET A 221 7.27 -12.79 7.59
CA MET A 221 5.92 -12.95 8.15
C MET A 221 5.83 -12.65 9.65
N ASP A 222 6.94 -12.66 10.39
CA ASP A 222 6.96 -12.38 11.83
C ASP A 222 6.92 -10.87 12.14
N THR A 223 7.18 -10.02 11.15
CA THR A 223 7.06 -8.55 11.28
C THR A 223 5.61 -8.13 11.47
N GLU A 224 5.36 -6.95 12.03
CA GLU A 224 3.99 -6.39 12.13
C GLU A 224 3.36 -6.21 10.74
N PHE A 225 4.15 -5.78 9.74
CA PHE A 225 3.70 -5.74 8.35
C PHE A 225 3.41 -7.14 7.79
N GLY A 226 4.22 -8.13 8.13
CA GLY A 226 4.02 -9.53 7.75
C GLY A 226 2.76 -10.14 8.34
N LYS A 227 2.42 -9.81 9.58
CA LYS A 227 1.15 -10.22 10.21
C LYS A 227 -0.06 -9.60 9.51
N ILE A 228 0.02 -8.32 9.13
CA ILE A 228 -1.03 -7.66 8.33
C ILE A 228 -1.15 -8.34 6.96
N ALA A 229 -0.02 -8.65 6.32
CA ALA A 229 0.01 -9.37 5.05
C ALA A 229 -0.62 -10.77 5.17
N HIS A 230 -0.34 -11.51 6.26
CA HIS A 230 -0.94 -12.82 6.51
C HIS A 230 -2.46 -12.74 6.70
N LEU A 231 -2.93 -11.77 7.49
CA LEU A 231 -4.36 -11.55 7.72
C LEU A 231 -5.09 -11.19 6.43
N THR A 232 -4.46 -10.42 5.55
CA THR A 232 -5.04 -10.05 4.25
C THR A 232 -4.95 -11.17 3.21
N GLN A 233 -3.92 -12.01 3.24
CA GLN A 233 -3.78 -13.17 2.35
C GLN A 233 -4.75 -14.30 2.70
N ASN A 234 -4.98 -14.57 3.98
CA ASN A 234 -5.85 -15.65 4.44
C ASN A 234 -7.35 -15.31 4.46
N MET A 235 -7.74 -14.13 3.96
CA MET A 235 -9.16 -13.87 3.73
C MET A 235 -9.62 -14.74 2.56
N GLU A 236 -10.45 -15.74 2.85
CA GLU A 236 -11.08 -16.54 1.81
C GLU A 236 -11.79 -15.62 0.81
N GLU A 237 -11.52 -15.82 -0.48
CA GLU A 237 -12.20 -15.09 -1.52
C GLU A 237 -13.69 -15.46 -1.51
N ALA A 238 -14.53 -14.56 -0.99
CA ALA A 238 -15.97 -14.71 -1.07
C ALA A 238 -16.42 -14.67 -2.55
N GLU A 239 -17.36 -15.55 -2.90
CA GLU A 239 -17.98 -15.53 -4.23
C GLU A 239 -18.67 -14.18 -4.48
N SER A 240 -18.54 -13.64 -5.70
CA SER A 240 -19.22 -12.38 -6.04
C SER A 240 -20.75 -12.57 -6.08
N PRO A 241 -21.55 -11.51 -5.89
CA PRO A 241 -23.00 -11.62 -5.99
C PRO A 241 -23.46 -12.19 -7.35
N LEU A 242 -22.82 -11.82 -8.46
CA LEU A 242 -23.08 -12.43 -9.76
C LEU A 242 -22.76 -13.93 -9.79
N GLN A 243 -21.64 -14.35 -9.21
CA GLN A 243 -21.26 -15.77 -9.12
C GLN A 243 -22.27 -16.57 -8.29
N LEU A 244 -22.75 -16.01 -7.17
CA LEU A 244 -23.82 -16.61 -6.37
C LEU A 244 -25.13 -16.76 -7.16
N GLN A 245 -25.49 -15.74 -7.95
CA GLN A 245 -26.69 -15.78 -8.80
C GLN A 245 -26.54 -16.79 -9.96
N LEU A 246 -25.37 -16.85 -10.58
CA LEU A 246 -25.05 -17.84 -11.62
C LEU A 246 -25.08 -19.25 -11.05
N ASN A 247 -24.47 -19.49 -9.88
CA ASN A 247 -24.50 -20.79 -9.21
C ASN A 247 -25.92 -21.24 -8.89
N ARG A 248 -26.78 -20.32 -8.39
CA ARG A 248 -28.20 -20.59 -8.17
C ARG A 248 -28.94 -20.93 -9.46
N THR A 249 -28.75 -20.11 -10.50
CA THR A 249 -29.38 -20.31 -11.82
C THR A 249 -28.93 -21.61 -12.46
N THR A 250 -27.63 -21.90 -12.48
CA THR A 250 -27.06 -23.15 -12.98
C THR A 250 -27.61 -24.33 -12.21
N LYS A 251 -27.69 -24.27 -10.87
CA LYS A 251 -28.28 -25.35 -10.06
C LYS A 251 -29.75 -25.60 -10.42
N GLN A 252 -30.54 -24.54 -10.60
CA GLN A 252 -31.95 -24.65 -11.01
C GLN A 252 -32.08 -25.30 -12.39
N ILE A 253 -31.27 -24.85 -13.37
CA ILE A 253 -31.26 -25.42 -14.73
C ILE A 253 -30.81 -26.88 -14.71
N THR A 254 -29.76 -27.22 -13.95
CA THR A 254 -29.28 -28.61 -13.83
C THR A 254 -30.34 -29.52 -13.22
N VAL A 255 -31.04 -29.08 -12.17
CA VAL A 255 -32.15 -29.86 -11.57
C VAL A 255 -33.27 -30.05 -12.59
N PHE A 256 -33.66 -28.99 -13.31
CA PHE A 256 -34.69 -29.07 -14.35
C PHE A 256 -34.28 -30.02 -15.49
N ALA A 257 -33.06 -29.88 -16.00
CA ALA A 257 -32.51 -30.73 -17.05
C ALA A 257 -32.46 -32.20 -16.62
N ALA A 258 -32.01 -32.47 -15.38
CA ALA A 258 -31.98 -33.82 -14.82
C ALA A 258 -33.40 -34.42 -14.69
N CYS A 259 -34.38 -33.65 -14.21
CA CYS A 259 -35.77 -34.09 -14.14
C CYS A 259 -36.33 -34.43 -15.53
N MET A 260 -36.07 -33.59 -16.54
CA MET A 260 -36.46 -33.90 -17.92
C MET A 260 -35.73 -35.13 -18.46
N GLY A 261 -34.43 -35.26 -18.22
CA GLY A 261 -33.64 -36.42 -18.62
C GLY A 261 -34.20 -37.71 -18.06
N VAL A 262 -34.44 -37.77 -16.74
CA VAL A 262 -35.07 -38.92 -16.08
C VAL A 262 -36.48 -39.18 -16.63
N GLY A 263 -37.26 -38.12 -16.87
CA GLY A 263 -38.59 -38.22 -17.47
C GLY A 263 -38.57 -38.85 -18.86
N PHE A 264 -37.70 -38.37 -19.75
CA PHE A 264 -37.54 -38.93 -21.09
C PHE A 264 -37.00 -40.35 -21.08
N PHE A 265 -36.06 -40.66 -20.18
CA PHE A 265 -35.55 -42.01 -19.99
C PHE A 265 -36.67 -42.98 -19.58
N ALA A 266 -37.48 -42.58 -18.60
CA ALA A 266 -38.60 -43.39 -18.13
C ALA A 266 -39.66 -43.57 -19.23
N LEU A 267 -40.00 -42.51 -19.96
CA LEU A 267 -40.95 -42.59 -21.08
C LEU A 267 -40.45 -43.51 -22.19
N ASP A 268 -39.17 -43.40 -22.56
CA ASP A 268 -38.57 -44.25 -23.58
C ASP A 268 -38.57 -45.72 -23.14
N GLN A 269 -38.18 -46.01 -21.90
CA GLN A 269 -38.18 -47.37 -21.36
C GLN A 269 -39.58 -47.97 -21.22
N LEU A 270 -40.59 -47.17 -20.88
CA LEU A 270 -41.96 -47.63 -20.64
C LEU A 270 -42.81 -47.72 -21.92
N PHE A 271 -42.60 -46.83 -22.90
CA PHE A 271 -43.48 -46.70 -24.07
C PHE A 271 -42.81 -47.01 -25.41
N VAL A 272 -41.50 -46.79 -25.56
CA VAL A 272 -40.77 -47.06 -26.82
C VAL A 272 -40.08 -48.43 -26.77
N GLY A 273 -39.49 -48.78 -25.63
CA GLY A 273 -38.80 -50.05 -25.41
C GLY A 273 -37.43 -50.11 -26.09
N SER A 274 -36.73 -48.98 -26.20
CA SER A 274 -35.38 -48.96 -26.76
C SER A 274 -34.37 -49.69 -25.86
N GLU A 275 -33.20 -50.03 -26.42
CA GLU A 275 -32.14 -50.66 -25.64
C GLU A 275 -31.67 -49.71 -24.52
N PHE A 276 -31.55 -50.23 -23.29
CA PHE A 276 -31.26 -49.43 -22.08
C PHE A 276 -30.12 -48.42 -22.26
N ALA A 277 -29.05 -48.85 -22.94
CA ALA A 277 -27.90 -47.99 -23.20
C ALA A 277 -28.21 -46.87 -24.18
N ALA A 278 -28.96 -47.14 -25.25
CA ALA A 278 -29.41 -46.13 -26.20
C ALA A 278 -30.35 -45.12 -25.52
N ALA A 279 -31.30 -45.61 -24.71
CA ALA A 279 -32.19 -44.77 -23.89
C ALA A 279 -31.41 -43.85 -22.93
N PHE A 280 -30.40 -44.39 -22.25
CA PHE A 280 -29.57 -43.63 -21.30
C PHE A 280 -28.73 -42.56 -22.00
N ILE A 281 -28.09 -42.91 -23.11
CA ILE A 281 -27.32 -42.00 -23.94
C ILE A 281 -28.22 -40.88 -24.48
N PHE A 282 -29.41 -41.22 -24.97
CA PHE A 282 -30.39 -40.24 -25.46
C PHE A 282 -30.84 -39.28 -24.35
N SER A 283 -31.20 -39.82 -23.17
CA SER A 283 -31.54 -39.03 -21.99
C SER A 283 -30.41 -38.08 -21.57
N LEU A 284 -29.16 -38.56 -21.55
CA LEU A 284 -28.03 -37.70 -21.23
C LEU A 284 -27.81 -36.62 -22.31
N GLY A 285 -27.99 -36.96 -23.59
CA GLY A 285 -27.97 -35.98 -24.68
C GLY A 285 -28.99 -34.86 -24.48
N MET A 286 -30.20 -35.20 -23.99
CA MET A 286 -31.21 -34.20 -23.62
C MET A 286 -30.73 -33.33 -22.44
N VAL A 287 -30.16 -33.92 -21.39
CA VAL A 287 -29.62 -33.16 -20.24
C VAL A 287 -28.53 -32.17 -20.69
N VAL A 288 -27.62 -32.60 -21.55
CA VAL A 288 -26.53 -31.77 -22.10
C VAL A 288 -27.11 -30.64 -22.96
N ALA A 289 -28.12 -30.91 -23.80
CA ALA A 289 -28.75 -29.91 -24.64
C ALA A 289 -29.42 -28.75 -23.86
N PHE A 290 -29.86 -29.00 -22.63
CA PHE A 290 -30.45 -27.97 -21.76
C PHE A 290 -29.44 -27.12 -20.99
N ILE A 291 -28.15 -27.46 -21.03
CA ILE A 291 -27.13 -26.73 -20.28
C ILE A 291 -26.63 -25.54 -21.11
N PRO A 292 -26.69 -24.32 -20.56
CA PRO A 292 -26.31 -23.13 -21.29
C PRO A 292 -24.79 -22.97 -21.27
N GLU A 293 -24.10 -23.75 -22.09
CA GLU A 293 -22.63 -23.73 -22.23
C GLU A 293 -22.10 -22.33 -22.59
N GLY A 294 -22.92 -21.54 -23.30
CA GLY A 294 -22.60 -20.16 -23.68
C GLY A 294 -22.72 -19.13 -22.55
N LEU A 295 -23.30 -19.47 -21.39
CA LEU A 295 -23.58 -18.50 -20.32
C LEU A 295 -22.29 -17.92 -19.72
N LEU A 296 -21.37 -18.79 -19.30
CA LEU A 296 -20.09 -18.41 -18.67
C LEU A 296 -19.21 -17.56 -19.60
N PRO A 297 -18.97 -17.94 -20.88
CA PRO A 297 -18.23 -17.11 -21.82
C PRO A 297 -18.90 -15.75 -22.08
N THR A 298 -20.23 -15.72 -22.22
CA THR A 298 -20.96 -14.47 -22.49
C THR A 298 -20.84 -13.49 -21.33
N VAL A 299 -21.00 -13.97 -20.10
CA VAL A 299 -20.81 -13.14 -18.90
C VAL A 299 -19.37 -12.64 -18.81
N THR A 300 -18.40 -13.52 -19.03
CA THR A 300 -16.97 -13.17 -18.97
C THR A 300 -16.61 -12.11 -20.01
N LEU A 301 -17.09 -12.26 -21.25
CA LEU A 301 -16.87 -11.29 -22.33
C LEU A 301 -17.51 -9.93 -22.00
N SER A 302 -18.74 -9.93 -21.48
CA SER A 302 -19.43 -8.71 -21.05
C SER A 302 -18.65 -7.97 -19.95
N LEU A 303 -18.14 -8.69 -18.95
CA LEU A 303 -17.30 -8.14 -17.89
C LEU A 303 -15.97 -7.62 -18.42
N ALA A 304 -15.33 -8.34 -19.34
CA ALA A 304 -14.09 -7.89 -19.99
C ALA A 304 -14.29 -6.57 -20.77
N MET A 305 -15.40 -6.44 -21.50
CA MET A 305 -15.76 -5.18 -22.17
C MET A 305 -16.02 -4.04 -21.18
N ALA A 306 -16.59 -4.33 -20.01
CA ALA A 306 -16.77 -3.35 -18.94
C ALA A 306 -15.43 -2.90 -18.33
N VAL A 307 -14.52 -3.84 -18.05
CA VAL A 307 -13.15 -3.54 -17.60
C VAL A 307 -12.40 -2.68 -18.62
N GLN A 308 -12.51 -2.99 -19.91
CA GLN A 308 -11.88 -2.18 -20.96
C GLN A 308 -12.42 -0.74 -20.98
N ARG A 309 -13.73 -0.54 -20.76
CA ARG A 309 -14.34 0.79 -20.64
C ARG A 309 -13.88 1.54 -19.38
N MET A 310 -13.72 0.86 -18.25
CA MET A 310 -13.20 1.44 -17.00
C MET A 310 -11.72 1.83 -17.14
N SER A 311 -10.90 0.98 -17.76
CA SER A 311 -9.48 1.25 -17.97
C SER A 311 -9.25 2.46 -18.87
N LYS A 312 -10.11 2.69 -19.87
CA LYS A 312 -10.08 3.92 -20.70
C LYS A 312 -10.36 5.20 -19.90
N ARG A 313 -10.89 5.09 -18.68
CA ARG A 313 -11.15 6.20 -17.74
C ARG A 313 -10.19 6.17 -16.54
N ASN A 314 -9.00 5.59 -16.71
CA ASN A 314 -7.96 5.46 -15.68
C ASN A 314 -8.37 4.64 -14.44
N ALA A 315 -9.42 3.83 -14.53
CA ALA A 315 -9.81 2.88 -13.48
C ALA A 315 -9.35 1.47 -13.84
N LEU A 316 -8.19 1.05 -13.30
CA LEU A 316 -7.62 -0.26 -13.56
C LEU A 316 -8.27 -1.32 -12.66
N VAL A 317 -8.87 -2.34 -13.28
CA VAL A 317 -9.51 -3.45 -12.58
C VAL A 317 -8.63 -4.70 -12.64
N LYS A 318 -8.23 -5.23 -11.48
CA LYS A 318 -7.36 -6.41 -11.38
C LYS A 318 -8.10 -7.74 -11.50
N LYS A 319 -9.37 -7.80 -11.09
CA LYS A 319 -10.23 -8.99 -11.15
C LYS A 319 -11.55 -8.64 -11.84
N LEU A 320 -11.96 -9.43 -12.83
CA LEU A 320 -13.16 -9.14 -13.64
C LEU A 320 -14.43 -8.98 -12.77
N ASN A 321 -14.58 -9.84 -11.75
CA ASN A 321 -15.73 -9.83 -10.84
C ASN A 321 -15.88 -8.52 -10.04
N SER A 322 -14.78 -7.77 -9.81
CA SER A 322 -14.82 -6.50 -9.05
C SER A 322 -15.68 -5.42 -9.71
N VAL A 323 -15.90 -5.49 -11.04
CA VAL A 323 -16.78 -4.55 -11.74
C VAL A 323 -18.21 -4.64 -11.23
N GLU A 324 -18.70 -5.86 -11.01
CA GLU A 324 -20.05 -6.09 -10.50
C GLU A 324 -20.15 -5.75 -9.02
N THR A 325 -19.17 -6.18 -8.21
CA THR A 325 -19.11 -5.85 -6.78
C THR A 325 -19.19 -4.35 -6.52
N LEU A 326 -18.55 -3.53 -7.37
CA LEU A 326 -18.67 -2.07 -7.25
C LEU A 326 -20.08 -1.56 -7.57
N GLY A 327 -20.76 -2.17 -8.55
CA GLY A 327 -22.14 -1.84 -8.91
C GLY A 327 -23.17 -2.27 -7.87
N SER A 328 -22.89 -3.33 -7.10
CA SER A 328 -23.72 -3.82 -5.99
C SER A 328 -23.29 -3.30 -4.62
N CYS A 329 -22.33 -2.38 -4.57
CA CYS A 329 -21.82 -1.80 -3.33
C CYS A 329 -22.89 -0.95 -2.61
N SER A 330 -23.18 -1.27 -1.35
CA SER A 330 -24.11 -0.51 -0.50
C SER A 330 -23.41 0.35 0.55
N VAL A 331 -22.16 0.04 0.89
CA VAL A 331 -21.37 0.74 1.91
C VAL A 331 -19.94 0.93 1.39
N ILE A 332 -19.49 2.18 1.33
CA ILE A 332 -18.11 2.53 0.97
C ILE A 332 -17.35 2.85 2.25
N CYS A 333 -16.46 1.96 2.65
CA CYS A 333 -15.46 2.24 3.69
C CYS A 333 -14.24 2.85 3.01
N THR A 334 -13.94 4.10 3.32
CA THR A 334 -12.81 4.83 2.74
C THR A 334 -11.77 5.14 3.79
N ASP A 335 -10.51 5.01 3.43
CA ASP A 335 -9.43 5.62 4.19
C ASP A 335 -9.45 7.15 4.00
N LYS A 336 -8.91 7.91 4.96
CA LYS A 336 -8.79 9.37 4.90
C LYS A 336 -7.54 9.77 4.14
N THR A 337 -6.38 9.30 4.59
CA THR A 337 -5.08 9.78 4.13
C THR A 337 -4.73 9.17 2.79
N GLY A 338 -4.50 10.00 1.76
CA GLY A 338 -4.16 9.51 0.41
C GLY A 338 -5.31 8.90 -0.39
N THR A 339 -6.52 8.82 0.18
CA THR A 339 -7.75 8.40 -0.52
C THR A 339 -8.76 9.54 -0.61
N LEU A 340 -9.23 10.08 0.53
CA LEU A 340 -10.05 11.29 0.56
C LEU A 340 -9.22 12.57 0.44
N THR A 341 -8.02 12.53 1.01
CA THR A 341 -7.08 13.66 1.03
C THR A 341 -5.90 13.40 0.10
N GLN A 342 -5.25 14.45 -0.38
CA GLN A 342 -4.07 14.33 -1.27
C GLN A 342 -2.82 13.79 -0.57
N ASN A 343 -2.85 13.62 0.77
CA ASN A 343 -1.67 13.31 1.58
C ASN A 343 -0.54 14.34 1.43
N GLU A 344 -0.91 15.60 1.17
CA GLU A 344 0.00 16.71 0.98
C GLU A 344 -0.39 17.83 1.94
N MET A 345 0.55 18.24 2.81
CA MET A 345 0.28 19.28 3.79
C MET A 345 0.02 20.61 3.06
N THR A 346 -1.12 21.23 3.32
CA THR A 346 -1.55 22.45 2.62
C THR A 346 -1.96 23.51 3.64
N VAL A 347 -1.48 24.74 3.46
CA VAL A 347 -1.95 25.90 4.24
C VAL A 347 -3.38 26.22 3.81
N ASN A 348 -4.31 26.31 4.77
CA ASN A 348 -5.71 26.64 4.54
C ASN A 348 -6.04 28.09 4.90
N ARG A 349 -5.49 28.56 6.03
CA ARG A 349 -5.72 29.90 6.56
C ARG A 349 -4.40 30.56 6.93
N LEU A 350 -4.30 31.85 6.66
CA LEU A 350 -3.27 32.75 7.19
C LEU A 350 -3.96 33.79 8.05
N TRP A 351 -3.33 34.19 9.15
CA TRP A 351 -3.91 35.15 10.07
C TRP A 351 -2.90 36.24 10.39
N ALA A 352 -3.33 37.49 10.21
CA ALA A 352 -2.68 38.70 10.69
C ALA A 352 -3.64 39.40 11.67
N VAL A 353 -3.14 40.40 12.41
CA VAL A 353 -3.96 41.12 13.40
C VAL A 353 -5.17 41.80 12.76
N THR A 354 -4.99 42.28 11.53
CA THR A 354 -5.95 43.09 10.76
C THR A 354 -6.86 42.26 9.87
N ALA A 355 -6.46 41.03 9.50
CA ALA A 355 -7.18 40.22 8.53
C ALA A 355 -6.90 38.71 8.67
N GLU A 356 -7.88 37.92 8.28
CA GLU A 356 -7.73 36.49 8.00
C GLU A 356 -7.79 36.27 6.49
N TYR A 357 -6.86 35.47 5.98
CA TYR A 357 -6.78 35.14 4.56
C TYR A 357 -7.04 33.64 4.36
N GLU A 358 -7.87 33.34 3.38
CA GLU A 358 -8.11 31.99 2.88
C GLU A 358 -7.11 31.65 1.77
N VAL A 359 -6.45 30.50 1.87
CA VAL A 359 -5.56 29.98 0.84
C VAL A 359 -6.28 28.84 0.13
N THR A 360 -6.51 29.01 -1.18
CA THR A 360 -7.21 28.02 -2.01
C THR A 360 -6.24 27.10 -2.75
N GLY A 361 -6.79 26.04 -3.34
CA GLY A 361 -6.00 24.98 -3.99
C GLY A 361 -5.41 23.98 -2.99
N VAL A 362 -5.11 22.78 -3.45
CA VAL A 362 -4.62 21.68 -2.62
C VAL A 362 -3.31 21.12 -3.16
N GLY A 363 -2.47 20.64 -2.26
CA GLY A 363 -1.21 20.01 -2.62
C GLY A 363 -0.04 20.96 -2.77
N TYR A 364 1.07 20.43 -3.31
CA TYR A 364 2.35 21.14 -3.41
C TYR A 364 2.54 21.98 -4.67
N GLY A 365 1.56 21.98 -5.57
CA GLY A 365 1.58 22.89 -6.71
C GLY A 365 1.11 24.30 -6.34
N PRO A 366 1.62 25.34 -7.02
CA PRO A 366 1.25 26.72 -6.78
C PRO A 366 -0.14 27.07 -7.35
N GLU A 367 -0.96 26.10 -7.74
CA GLU A 367 -2.32 26.34 -8.22
C GLU A 367 -3.23 26.74 -7.06
N GLY A 368 -3.83 27.92 -7.18
CA GLY A 368 -4.70 28.50 -6.18
C GLY A 368 -4.43 29.99 -6.03
N GLU A 369 -5.14 30.60 -5.08
CA GLU A 369 -5.05 32.02 -4.78
C GLU A 369 -5.30 32.27 -3.29
N VAL A 370 -4.76 33.38 -2.80
CA VAL A 370 -5.05 33.91 -1.47
C VAL A 370 -6.23 34.88 -1.56
N ARG A 371 -7.19 34.76 -0.65
CA ARG A 371 -8.40 35.56 -0.59
C ARG A 371 -8.56 36.23 0.76
N VAL A 372 -9.04 37.47 0.76
CA VAL A 372 -9.51 38.19 1.96
C VAL A 372 -10.94 38.65 1.71
N ALA A 373 -11.85 38.39 2.65
CA ALA A 373 -13.28 38.70 2.51
C ALA A 373 -13.91 38.23 1.17
N GLY A 374 -13.45 37.08 0.64
CA GLY A 374 -13.93 36.52 -0.64
C GLY A 374 -13.28 37.08 -1.90
N HIS A 375 -12.40 38.07 -1.81
CA HIS A 375 -11.70 38.68 -2.94
C HIS A 375 -10.24 38.21 -3.01
N ARG A 376 -9.76 37.92 -4.22
CA ARG A 376 -8.36 37.59 -4.46
C ARG A 376 -7.46 38.76 -4.07
N ILE A 377 -6.38 38.48 -3.35
CA ILE A 377 -5.34 39.43 -2.99
C ILE A 377 -3.95 38.86 -3.29
N GLN A 378 -3.02 39.73 -3.65
CA GLN A 378 -1.60 39.37 -3.80
C GLN A 378 -0.78 40.09 -2.75
N ALA A 379 0.30 39.46 -2.30
CA ALA A 379 1.24 40.03 -1.34
C ALA A 379 1.83 41.37 -1.80
N ALA A 380 1.89 41.64 -3.11
CA ALA A 380 2.37 42.93 -3.62
C ALA A 380 1.49 44.13 -3.19
N TYR A 381 0.24 43.90 -2.79
CA TYR A 381 -0.72 44.95 -2.42
C TYR A 381 -1.07 44.98 -0.92
N ASP A 382 -0.49 44.08 -0.13
CA ASP A 382 -0.74 43.96 1.30
C ASP A 382 0.59 43.61 2.01
N ASP A 383 1.16 44.59 2.69
CA ASP A 383 2.46 44.45 3.36
C ASP A 383 2.44 43.45 4.52
N ASP A 384 1.32 43.32 5.23
CA ASP A 384 1.19 42.38 6.33
C ASP A 384 1.16 40.94 5.78
N LEU A 385 0.39 40.71 4.71
CA LEU A 385 0.40 39.44 3.99
C LEU A 385 1.79 39.13 3.43
N ARG A 386 2.45 40.12 2.80
CA ARG A 386 3.80 39.97 2.23
C ARG A 386 4.82 39.53 3.26
N LEU A 387 4.87 40.20 4.41
CA LEU A 387 5.80 39.87 5.48
C LEU A 387 5.49 38.49 6.08
N LEU A 388 4.22 38.14 6.24
CA LEU A 388 3.80 36.85 6.77
C LEU A 388 4.23 35.70 5.87
N VAL A 389 3.93 35.76 4.57
CA VAL A 389 4.27 34.68 3.64
C VAL A 389 5.76 34.65 3.31
N ALA A 390 6.41 35.81 3.14
CA ALA A 390 7.85 35.87 2.92
C ALA A 390 8.61 35.34 4.15
N GLY A 391 8.16 35.69 5.36
CA GLY A 391 8.76 35.18 6.60
C GLY A 391 8.60 33.67 6.77
N GLY A 392 7.42 33.13 6.46
CA GLY A 392 7.17 31.69 6.46
C GLY A 392 8.05 30.94 5.45
N ALA A 393 8.19 31.48 4.24
CA ALA A 393 9.03 30.91 3.19
C ALA A 393 10.54 31.00 3.52
N LEU A 394 11.02 32.16 3.97
CA LEU A 394 12.43 32.38 4.26
C LEU A 394 12.91 31.67 5.53
N CYS A 395 12.03 31.52 6.52
CA CYS A 395 12.28 30.72 7.72
C CYS A 395 11.98 29.23 7.48
N SER A 396 12.32 28.69 6.32
CA SER A 396 12.13 27.28 5.97
C SER A 396 13.36 26.70 5.27
N ASN A 397 13.60 25.40 5.43
CA ASN A 397 14.69 24.66 4.80
C ASN A 397 14.20 23.72 3.71
N ALA A 398 12.89 23.47 3.64
CA ALA A 398 12.30 22.69 2.56
C ALA A 398 12.59 23.31 1.18
N ARG A 399 12.57 22.46 0.15
CA ARG A 399 12.62 22.88 -1.25
C ARG A 399 11.49 22.22 -2.02
N LEU A 400 10.85 23.00 -2.88
CA LEU A 400 9.89 22.50 -3.87
C LEU A 400 10.61 22.33 -5.19
N LEU A 401 10.68 21.09 -5.67
CA LEU A 401 11.17 20.78 -7.00
C LEU A 401 9.97 20.70 -7.96
N PRO A 402 9.96 21.48 -9.05
CA PRO A 402 8.93 21.34 -10.07
C PRO A 402 9.02 19.96 -10.71
N PRO A 403 7.89 19.43 -11.22
CA PRO A 403 7.89 18.16 -11.92
C PRO A 403 8.80 18.18 -13.16
N GLU A 404 9.48 17.07 -13.43
CA GLU A 404 10.35 16.91 -14.61
C GLU A 404 9.55 16.85 -15.93
N GLU A 405 8.29 16.43 -15.86
CA GLU A 405 7.36 16.31 -16.99
C GLU A 405 6.11 17.16 -16.78
N GLU A 406 5.52 17.69 -17.85
CA GLU A 406 4.25 18.41 -17.80
C GLU A 406 3.13 17.52 -17.24
N GLY A 407 2.49 17.97 -16.16
CA GLY A 407 1.45 17.22 -15.44
C GLY A 407 1.99 16.27 -14.35
N GLY A 408 3.30 16.26 -14.10
CA GLY A 408 3.89 15.58 -12.95
C GLY A 408 3.57 16.26 -11.61
N ARG A 409 3.94 15.62 -10.51
CA ARG A 409 3.77 16.18 -9.15
C ARG A 409 5.02 16.92 -8.70
N TYR A 410 4.82 17.99 -7.93
CA TYR A 410 5.90 18.66 -7.22
C TYR A 410 6.53 17.72 -6.20
N THR A 411 7.85 17.69 -6.15
CA THR A 411 8.59 16.89 -5.16
C THR A 411 9.06 17.80 -4.04
N VAL A 412 8.71 17.44 -2.80
CA VAL A 412 9.18 18.13 -1.60
C VAL A 412 10.46 17.47 -1.12
N LEU A 413 11.50 18.28 -0.93
CA LEU A 413 12.68 17.91 -0.15
C LEU A 413 12.61 18.61 1.20
N GLY A 414 12.76 17.87 2.30
CA GLY A 414 12.62 18.39 3.66
C GLY A 414 11.21 18.25 4.24
N ASP A 415 10.91 19.04 5.26
CA ASP A 415 9.70 18.88 6.08
C ASP A 415 8.42 19.38 5.35
N PRO A 416 7.36 18.55 5.24
CA PRO A 416 6.07 18.91 4.63
C PRO A 416 5.40 20.19 5.19
N THR A 417 5.56 20.45 6.49
CA THR A 417 5.01 21.64 7.15
C THR A 417 5.76 22.91 6.79
N GLU A 418 7.01 22.79 6.35
CA GLU A 418 7.77 23.90 5.81
C GLU A 418 7.51 24.10 4.33
N ALA A 419 7.40 23.00 3.58
CA ALA A 419 7.11 23.03 2.15
C ALA A 419 5.78 23.74 1.85
N CYS A 420 4.74 23.49 2.65
CA CYS A 420 3.44 24.13 2.46
C CYS A 420 3.49 25.66 2.62
N LEU A 421 4.43 26.20 3.41
CA LEU A 421 4.65 27.65 3.55
C LEU A 421 5.24 28.26 2.28
N LEU A 422 6.14 27.53 1.61
CA LEU A 422 6.69 27.94 0.30
C LEU A 422 5.59 27.99 -0.75
N VAL A 423 4.70 26.99 -0.79
CA VAL A 423 3.54 26.96 -1.68
C VAL A 423 2.60 28.14 -1.40
N ALA A 424 2.32 28.42 -0.12
CA ALA A 424 1.47 29.54 0.26
C ALA A 424 2.05 30.89 -0.18
N ALA A 425 3.37 31.07 -0.09
CA ALA A 425 4.05 32.25 -0.59
C ALA A 425 3.90 32.39 -2.12
N GLN A 426 4.09 31.30 -2.87
CA GLN A 426 3.89 31.31 -4.33
C GLN A 426 2.44 31.63 -4.72
N LYS A 427 1.45 31.07 -4.02
CA LYS A 427 0.02 31.38 -4.22
C LYS A 427 -0.32 32.85 -3.94
N ALA A 428 0.42 33.48 -3.03
CA ALA A 428 0.32 34.92 -2.75
C ALA A 428 1.08 35.81 -3.75
N GLY A 429 1.81 35.21 -4.71
CA GLY A 429 2.62 35.92 -5.70
C GLY A 429 4.05 36.23 -5.26
N VAL A 430 4.57 35.55 -4.24
CA VAL A 430 5.96 35.68 -3.77
C VAL A 430 6.75 34.45 -4.19
N ASP A 431 7.77 34.62 -5.04
CA ASP A 431 8.72 33.56 -5.35
C ASP A 431 9.74 33.42 -4.20
N PRO A 432 9.79 32.28 -3.49
CA PRO A 432 10.73 32.07 -2.39
C PRO A 432 12.20 32.20 -2.79
N ALA A 433 12.57 31.76 -4.00
CA ALA A 433 13.95 31.80 -4.48
C ALA A 433 14.39 33.22 -4.84
N GLU A 434 13.49 34.03 -5.43
CA GLU A 434 13.75 35.45 -5.64
C GLU A 434 13.84 36.20 -4.30
N GLN A 435 12.92 35.89 -3.38
CA GLN A 435 12.90 36.50 -2.06
C GLN A 435 14.16 36.17 -1.24
N GLU A 436 14.67 34.94 -1.32
CA GLU A 436 15.92 34.52 -0.67
C GLU A 436 17.15 35.24 -1.26
N ARG A 437 17.18 35.50 -2.57
CA ARG A 437 18.22 36.32 -3.21
C ARG A 437 18.14 37.78 -2.78
N ALA A 438 16.93 38.34 -2.68
CA ALA A 438 16.73 39.72 -2.26
C ALA A 438 17.10 39.90 -0.78
N TRP A 439 16.70 38.97 0.09
CA TRP A 439 16.92 39.00 1.54
C TRP A 439 17.80 37.80 1.96
N PRO A 440 19.12 37.81 1.68
CA PRO A 440 19.97 36.65 1.92
C PRO A 440 20.05 36.28 3.40
N ARG A 441 19.97 34.97 3.67
CA ARG A 441 20.11 34.41 5.03
C ARG A 441 21.55 34.55 5.51
N VAL A 442 21.73 35.21 6.65
CA VAL A 442 23.05 35.45 7.29
C VAL A 442 23.28 34.49 8.45
N ARG A 443 22.21 34.07 9.13
CA ARG A 443 22.30 33.18 10.30
C ARG A 443 21.06 32.30 10.37
N GLU A 444 21.26 31.10 10.87
CA GLU A 444 20.19 30.17 11.18
C GLU A 444 20.36 29.63 12.60
N LEU A 445 19.22 29.49 13.27
CA LEU A 445 19.05 28.70 14.48
C LEU A 445 17.97 27.66 14.14
N PRO A 446 18.34 26.42 13.83
CA PRO A 446 17.40 25.39 13.36
C PRO A 446 16.33 25.11 14.41
N PHE A 447 15.28 24.37 14.05
CA PHE A 447 14.27 23.99 15.04
C PHE A 447 14.89 23.11 16.14
N GLU A 448 14.74 23.51 17.39
CA GLU A 448 15.16 22.73 18.55
C GLU A 448 13.97 22.50 19.48
N SER A 449 13.72 21.26 19.90
CA SER A 449 12.59 20.91 20.79
C SER A 449 12.60 21.67 22.12
N ARG A 450 13.78 22.05 22.62
CA ARG A 450 13.90 22.88 23.84
C ARG A 450 13.42 24.32 23.61
N ARG A 451 13.70 24.89 22.43
CA ARG A 451 13.26 26.25 22.05
C ARG A 451 11.86 26.27 21.43
N LYS A 452 11.40 25.13 20.89
CA LYS A 452 10.15 24.92 20.15
C LYS A 452 9.91 25.92 19.01
N ARG A 453 11.00 26.39 18.41
CA ARG A 453 11.00 27.37 17.33
C ARG A 453 12.27 27.29 16.49
N MET A 454 12.13 27.69 15.24
CA MET A 454 13.21 27.97 14.30
C MET A 454 13.38 29.49 14.15
N THR A 455 14.60 29.94 13.86
CA THR A 455 14.86 31.35 13.57
C THR A 455 15.87 31.49 12.44
N THR A 456 15.54 32.32 11.45
CA THR A 456 16.48 32.71 10.40
C THR A 456 16.66 34.23 10.42
N ILE A 457 17.89 34.69 10.21
CA ILE A 457 18.23 36.12 10.18
C ILE A 457 18.65 36.47 8.77
N HIS A 458 18.02 37.48 8.19
CA HIS A 458 18.19 37.90 6.82
C HIS A 458 18.72 39.33 6.75
N GLN A 459 19.60 39.58 5.76
CA GLN A 459 20.09 40.91 5.46
C GLN A 459 19.10 41.59 4.51
N LEU A 460 18.60 42.76 4.88
CA LEU A 460 17.69 43.53 4.04
C LEU A 460 18.47 44.51 3.14
N PRO A 461 18.03 44.72 1.89
CA PRO A 461 18.59 45.74 1.01
C PRO A 461 18.24 47.16 1.50
N GLU A 462 17.00 47.34 1.96
CA GLU A 462 16.50 48.58 2.55
C GLU A 462 16.11 48.37 4.03
N PRO A 463 16.29 49.37 4.91
CA PRO A 463 15.91 49.23 6.31
C PRO A 463 14.40 49.03 6.48
N LEU A 464 14.00 48.01 7.24
CA LEU A 464 12.63 47.83 7.72
C LEU A 464 12.58 48.30 9.18
N ASP A 465 11.71 49.27 9.50
CA ASP A 465 11.61 49.89 10.83
C ASP A 465 12.96 50.38 11.38
N GLY A 466 13.82 50.91 10.49
CA GLY A 466 15.17 51.39 10.84
C GLY A 466 16.23 50.31 10.99
N ALA A 467 15.89 49.03 10.86
CA ALA A 467 16.81 47.90 10.96
C ALA A 467 17.19 47.35 9.58
N ARG A 468 18.50 47.12 9.35
CA ARG A 468 19.00 46.47 8.12
C ARG A 468 19.00 44.94 8.19
N ARG A 469 18.53 44.35 9.30
CA ARG A 469 18.43 42.91 9.48
C ARG A 469 17.06 42.58 10.06
N VAL A 470 16.46 41.52 9.55
CA VAL A 470 15.20 40.99 10.06
C VAL A 470 15.40 39.55 10.52
N ALA A 471 14.77 39.18 11.62
CA ALA A 471 14.72 37.81 12.10
C ALA A 471 13.30 37.27 11.88
N PHE A 472 13.18 36.22 11.06
CA PHE A 472 11.93 35.46 10.95
C PHE A 472 11.98 34.29 11.91
N VAL A 473 10.89 34.12 12.67
CA VAL A 473 10.78 33.11 13.71
C VAL A 473 9.46 32.37 13.52
N LYS A 474 9.52 31.04 13.42
CA LYS A 474 8.34 30.18 13.40
C LYS A 474 8.43 29.13 14.49
N GLY A 475 7.29 28.75 15.06
CA GLY A 475 7.23 27.78 16.15
C GLY A 475 5.83 27.66 16.72
N ALA A 476 5.71 27.00 17.87
CA ALA A 476 4.41 26.84 18.53
C ALA A 476 3.82 28.23 18.88
N PRO A 477 2.52 28.50 18.57
CA PRO A 477 1.92 29.83 18.76
C PRO A 477 2.12 30.40 20.17
N ASN A 478 1.91 29.59 21.22
CA ASN A 478 2.10 30.01 22.61
C ASN A 478 3.55 30.41 22.93
N GLU A 479 4.54 29.76 22.33
CA GLU A 479 5.96 30.05 22.58
C GLU A 479 6.39 31.33 21.87
N ILE A 480 5.85 31.59 20.67
CA ILE A 480 6.08 32.85 19.94
C ILE A 480 5.40 34.01 20.66
N LEU A 481 4.11 33.88 21.00
CA LEU A 481 3.35 34.94 21.68
C LEU A 481 3.98 35.38 23.01
N ARG A 482 4.52 34.44 23.80
CA ARG A 482 5.21 34.75 25.07
C ARG A 482 6.47 35.61 24.91
N LEU A 483 7.10 35.59 23.73
CA LEU A 483 8.31 36.34 23.42
C LEU A 483 8.03 37.63 22.65
N SER A 484 6.79 37.79 22.16
CA SER A 484 6.35 38.97 21.43
C SER A 484 5.86 40.04 22.39
N THR A 485 6.42 41.24 22.29
CA THR A 485 6.00 42.42 23.08
C THR A 485 5.18 43.42 22.29
N ARG A 486 5.12 43.26 20.95
CA ARG A 486 4.40 44.12 20.02
C ARG A 486 3.78 43.26 18.92
N CYS A 487 2.69 43.73 18.34
CA CYS A 487 2.09 43.18 17.14
C CYS A 487 1.99 44.27 16.08
N ARG A 488 2.15 43.91 14.81
CA ARG A 488 1.93 44.81 13.69
C ARG A 488 0.43 44.82 13.39
N ALA A 489 -0.16 46.01 13.40
CA ALA A 489 -1.52 46.24 12.93
C ALA A 489 -1.43 47.47 12.02
N HIS A 490 -1.66 47.28 10.73
CA HIS A 490 -1.89 48.40 9.81
C HIS A 490 -3.31 48.93 10.01
N GLU A 491 -3.47 50.25 10.12
CA GLU A 491 -4.79 50.90 10.03
C GLU A 491 -5.31 50.92 8.59
#